data_AF-A0AA37NPJ4-F1
#
_entry.id   AF-A0AA37NPJ4-F1
#
_cell.length_a   1.000
_cell.length_b   1.000
_cell.length_c   1.000
_cell.angle_alpha   90.00
_cell.angle_beta   90.00
_cell.angle_gamma   90.00
#
_symmetry.space_group_name_H-M   'P 1'
#
loop_
_entity.id
_entity.type
_entity.pdbx_description
1 polymer ?
#
loop_
_entity_poly.entity_id
_entity_poly.type
_entity_poly.pdbx_seq_one_letter_code
_entity_poly.pdbx_strand_id
1 'polypeptide(L)'
;MNMPENLYLEFDAFLRSIKQNLDGSFGVLLGAGASISSGIQSANDCIWDWKFLIYQSLSGNQKKLVDPKKSDLSKDIIQKWLDVQGKYPQLGSPEEYSFYAEASYPIDADRTKYFESLCNGKSPYVGYKLLCLLNKYGIVKSVWSTNFDGLVERAAQQANITPIAINLDCVDRIYRTESSSELLYIALHGDCKFRTLKNTEKELDSQNSEFVSALRRYFVDKNLIIIGYSGRDKSLMSALKEAFTDKGAGRLYWCGYGKDITPEIADLIQTIRSAGRQAFYIDTNGFDNVMLSLVKFCFNEDSNKQEEINEILKVISIDNTTTPFYIQDGNTKKYLKSNLIPATFPDEIFQFQISYDENENRWKYLREKIKEKPLIAVPYKDKVYAISTVSTINEVFGKNLISEIERVHISINEIEKNSHFKELFLKDALYGISQIRGLGVDYKRSMLYKKRYLCK
;
A
#
# COMPACT_ATOMS: atom_id res chain seq x y z
N MET A 1 11.75 -19.46 29.83
CA MET A 1 11.84 -18.34 28.86
C MET A 1 10.41 -17.94 28.54
N ASN A 2 9.94 -16.80 29.05
CA ASN A 2 8.58 -16.32 28.81
C ASN A 2 8.41 -16.07 27.30
N MET A 3 7.28 -16.49 26.74
CA MET A 3 6.92 -16.14 25.36
C MET A 3 6.97 -14.60 25.21
N PRO A 4 7.54 -14.06 24.13
CA PRO A 4 7.54 -12.61 23.93
C PRO A 4 6.09 -12.13 23.91
N GLU A 5 5.79 -11.11 24.72
CA GLU A 5 4.54 -10.35 24.57
C GLU A 5 4.37 -9.97 23.11
N ASN A 6 3.13 -10.06 22.60
CA ASN A 6 2.84 -9.66 21.23
C ASN A 6 3.30 -8.21 21.00
N LEU A 7 4.41 -8.03 20.28
CA LEU A 7 4.98 -6.71 19.97
C LEU A 7 4.11 -5.91 19.00
N TYR A 8 3.18 -6.61 18.34
CA TYR A 8 2.35 -6.08 17.27
C TYR A 8 1.09 -5.39 17.82
N LEU A 9 0.69 -4.35 17.12
CA LEU A 9 -0.63 -3.75 17.20
C LEU A 9 -1.24 -3.82 15.80
N GLU A 10 -2.39 -4.48 15.68
CA GLU A 10 -3.11 -4.58 14.41
C GLU A 10 -3.42 -3.17 13.86
N PHE A 11 -3.38 -3.03 12.53
CA PHE A 11 -3.51 -1.73 11.88
C PHE A 11 -4.83 -1.02 12.22
N ASP A 12 -5.94 -1.76 12.32
CA ASP A 12 -7.24 -1.21 12.70
C ASP A 12 -7.28 -0.74 14.16
N ALA A 13 -6.59 -1.44 15.07
CA ALA A 13 -6.42 -1.05 16.46
C ALA A 13 -5.53 0.20 16.59
N PHE A 14 -4.50 0.31 15.75
CA PHE A 14 -3.71 1.54 15.62
C PHE A 14 -4.60 2.73 15.21
N LEU A 15 -5.42 2.60 14.16
CA LEU A 15 -6.34 3.67 13.74
C LEU A 15 -7.30 4.10 14.87
N ARG A 16 -7.87 3.13 15.61
CA ARG A 16 -8.71 3.41 16.79
C ARG A 16 -7.94 4.11 17.90
N SER A 17 -6.69 3.70 18.16
CA SER A 17 -5.83 4.33 19.16
C SER A 17 -5.59 5.81 18.82
N ILE A 18 -5.28 6.13 17.55
CA ILE A 18 -5.10 7.51 17.13
C ILE A 18 -6.40 8.30 17.25
N LYS A 19 -7.54 7.76 16.75
CA LYS A 19 -8.85 8.44 16.85
C LYS A 19 -9.24 8.74 18.30
N GLN A 20 -8.93 7.84 19.24
CA GLN A 20 -9.23 8.03 20.65
C GLN A 20 -8.35 9.09 21.33
N ASN A 21 -7.20 9.44 20.74
CA ASN A 21 -6.22 10.38 21.29
C ASN A 21 -6.02 11.58 20.36
N LEU A 22 -7.04 12.00 19.61
CA LEU A 22 -6.97 13.15 18.69
C LEU A 22 -6.74 14.49 19.41
N ASP A 23 -7.10 14.56 20.68
CA ASP A 23 -6.81 15.65 21.60
C ASP A 23 -5.36 15.62 22.15
N GLY A 24 -4.64 14.52 21.90
CA GLY A 24 -3.21 14.39 22.16
C GLY A 24 -2.35 14.96 21.03
N SER A 25 -1.05 15.10 21.30
CA SER A 25 -0.07 15.61 20.33
C SER A 25 0.82 14.49 19.77
N PHE A 26 1.08 14.55 18.47
CA PHE A 26 1.89 13.57 17.75
C PHE A 26 3.11 14.24 17.10
N GLY A 27 4.25 13.58 17.21
CA GLY A 27 5.37 13.74 16.30
C GLY A 27 5.38 12.61 15.27
N VAL A 28 5.90 12.90 14.08
CA VAL A 28 6.11 11.88 13.04
C VAL A 28 7.59 11.84 12.71
N LEU A 29 8.21 10.65 12.74
CA LEU A 29 9.55 10.40 12.23
C LEU A 29 9.46 9.78 10.84
N LEU A 30 10.04 10.44 9.85
CA LEU A 30 10.09 10.00 8.46
C LEU A 30 11.49 9.51 8.10
N GLY A 31 11.55 8.34 7.46
CA GLY A 31 12.73 7.86 6.76
C GLY A 31 12.55 7.84 5.25
N ALA A 32 13.58 7.36 4.53
CA ALA A 32 13.64 7.46 3.07
C ALA A 32 12.47 6.75 2.36
N GLY A 33 11.89 5.73 3.01
CA GLY A 33 10.71 5.02 2.51
C GLY A 33 9.47 5.90 2.33
N ALA A 34 9.36 7.03 3.06
CA ALA A 34 8.26 7.98 2.90
C ALA A 34 8.32 8.75 1.57
N SER A 35 9.51 8.83 0.95
CA SER A 35 9.75 9.65 -0.25
C SER A 35 9.70 8.85 -1.56
N ILE A 36 9.54 7.52 -1.49
CA ILE A 36 9.53 6.63 -2.66
C ILE A 36 8.45 7.03 -3.68
N SER A 37 7.21 7.24 -3.24
CA SER A 37 6.11 7.66 -4.12
C SER A 37 6.27 9.08 -4.66
N SER A 38 7.15 9.89 -4.05
CA SER A 38 7.55 11.21 -4.57
C SER A 38 8.66 11.10 -5.63
N GLY A 39 9.04 9.87 -6.00
CA GLY A 39 10.06 9.55 -7.00
C GLY A 39 11.49 9.67 -6.48
N ILE A 40 11.70 9.63 -5.17
CA ILE A 40 13.02 9.65 -4.52
C ILE A 40 13.42 8.22 -4.19
N GLN A 41 14.68 7.88 -4.46
CA GLN A 41 15.21 6.56 -4.24
C GLN A 41 15.29 6.21 -2.74
N SER A 42 15.11 4.95 -2.39
CA SER A 42 15.35 4.48 -1.03
C SER A 42 16.85 4.39 -0.72
N ALA A 43 17.22 4.25 0.55
CA ALA A 43 18.61 4.00 0.94
C ALA A 43 19.18 2.73 0.30
N ASN A 44 18.35 1.68 0.12
CA ASN A 44 18.76 0.45 -0.54
C ASN A 44 18.98 0.64 -2.04
N ASP A 45 18.17 1.47 -2.70
CA ASP A 45 18.38 1.81 -4.11
C ASP A 45 19.68 2.60 -4.28
N CYS A 46 20.00 3.52 -3.37
CA CYS A 46 21.27 4.25 -3.36
C CYS A 46 22.47 3.30 -3.22
N ILE A 47 22.38 2.31 -2.31
CA ILE A 47 23.42 1.26 -2.16
C ILE A 47 23.65 0.55 -3.49
N TRP A 48 22.59 0.18 -4.21
CA TRP A 48 22.72 -0.49 -5.51
C TRP A 48 23.27 0.42 -6.61
N ASP A 49 22.91 1.71 -6.62
CA ASP A 49 23.51 2.71 -7.51
C ASP A 49 25.03 2.82 -7.27
N TRP A 50 25.45 2.91 -6.01
CA TRP A 50 26.87 2.98 -5.62
C TRP A 50 27.64 1.70 -5.96
N LYS A 51 27.10 0.53 -5.61
CA LYS A 51 27.67 -0.77 -6.00
C LYS A 51 27.86 -0.85 -7.51
N PHE A 52 26.88 -0.40 -8.27
CA PHE A 52 26.94 -0.40 -9.73
C PHE A 52 27.98 0.58 -10.28
N LEU A 53 28.12 1.79 -9.72
CA LEU A 53 29.16 2.75 -10.09
C LEU A 53 30.57 2.19 -9.85
N ILE A 54 30.78 1.55 -8.69
CA ILE A 54 32.05 0.89 -8.35
C ILE A 54 32.32 -0.27 -9.33
N TYR A 55 31.32 -1.12 -9.59
CA TYR A 55 31.44 -2.20 -10.56
C TYR A 55 31.78 -1.66 -11.96
N GLN A 56 31.08 -0.62 -12.44
CA GLN A 56 31.28 -0.04 -13.76
C GLN A 56 32.66 0.62 -13.92
N SER A 57 33.20 1.23 -12.87
CA SER A 57 34.51 1.88 -12.90
C SER A 57 35.67 0.87 -12.88
N LEU A 58 35.51 -0.26 -12.19
CA LEU A 58 36.59 -1.22 -11.93
C LEU A 58 36.54 -2.52 -12.76
N SER A 59 35.38 -2.94 -13.29
CA SER A 59 35.21 -4.24 -13.97
C SER A 59 35.66 -4.29 -15.45
N GLY A 60 36.11 -3.19 -16.04
CA GLY A 60 36.57 -3.16 -17.45
C GLY A 60 35.43 -3.21 -18.48
N ASN A 61 35.58 -3.97 -19.58
CA ASN A 61 34.73 -3.92 -20.79
C ASN A 61 33.32 -4.57 -20.68
N GLN A 62 32.85 -4.99 -19.50
CA GLN A 62 31.51 -5.57 -19.31
C GLN A 62 30.40 -4.51 -19.06
N LYS A 63 30.64 -3.24 -19.40
CA LYS A 63 29.84 -2.07 -18.99
C LYS A 63 28.39 -2.00 -19.51
N LYS A 64 28.01 -2.79 -20.53
CA LYS A 64 26.76 -2.56 -21.29
C LYS A 64 25.59 -3.52 -21.02
N LEU A 65 25.78 -4.57 -20.21
CA LEU A 65 24.80 -5.66 -20.09
C LEU A 65 24.19 -5.83 -18.69
N VAL A 66 24.62 -5.05 -17.71
CA VAL A 66 24.21 -5.20 -16.30
C VAL A 66 23.58 -3.89 -15.83
N ASP A 67 22.35 -3.94 -15.33
CA ASP A 67 21.62 -2.80 -14.77
C ASP A 67 20.84 -3.26 -13.53
N PRO A 68 21.24 -2.86 -12.31
CA PRO A 68 20.61 -3.32 -11.08
C PRO A 68 19.13 -2.90 -10.97
N LYS A 69 18.69 -1.88 -11.73
CA LYS A 69 17.30 -1.41 -11.71
C LYS A 69 16.37 -2.27 -12.56
N LYS A 70 16.91 -3.09 -13.46
CA LYS A 70 16.13 -3.88 -14.43
C LYS A 70 16.00 -5.35 -14.07
N SER A 71 16.90 -5.91 -13.25
CA SER A 71 16.90 -7.35 -12.97
C SER A 71 17.65 -7.70 -11.68
N ASP A 72 17.08 -8.61 -10.88
CA ASP A 72 17.76 -9.17 -9.72
C ASP A 72 18.99 -10.03 -10.10
N LEU A 73 18.99 -10.62 -11.31
CA LEU A 73 20.18 -11.29 -11.82
C LEU A 73 21.36 -10.31 -11.99
N SER A 74 21.08 -9.05 -12.35
CA SER A 74 22.13 -8.02 -12.44
C SER A 74 22.70 -7.69 -11.06
N LYS A 75 21.84 -7.62 -10.03
CA LYS A 75 22.27 -7.45 -8.64
C LYS A 75 23.17 -8.60 -8.18
N ASP A 76 22.80 -9.84 -8.50
CA ASP A 76 23.60 -11.02 -8.16
C ASP A 76 24.99 -11.00 -8.82
N ILE A 77 25.08 -10.59 -10.09
CA ILE A 77 26.36 -10.47 -10.81
C ILE A 77 27.25 -9.43 -10.14
N ILE A 78 26.70 -8.25 -9.84
CA ILE A 78 27.43 -7.16 -9.17
C ILE A 78 27.90 -7.62 -7.79
N GLN A 79 27.03 -8.25 -7.00
CA GLN A 79 27.38 -8.70 -5.65
C GLN A 79 28.49 -9.75 -5.68
N LYS A 80 28.38 -10.78 -6.53
CA LYS A 80 29.42 -11.81 -6.66
C LYS A 80 30.77 -11.21 -7.06
N TRP A 81 30.76 -10.22 -7.96
CA TRP A 81 31.99 -9.53 -8.34
C TRP A 81 32.60 -8.76 -7.17
N LEU A 82 31.79 -8.06 -6.37
CA LEU A 82 32.22 -7.35 -5.17
C LEU A 82 32.79 -8.31 -4.12
N ASP A 83 32.10 -9.43 -3.86
CA ASP A 83 32.52 -10.44 -2.88
C ASP A 83 33.91 -11.01 -3.21
N VAL A 84 34.19 -11.29 -4.50
CA VAL A 84 35.49 -11.80 -4.97
C VAL A 84 36.64 -10.82 -4.68
N GLN A 85 36.38 -9.52 -4.59
CA GLN A 85 37.44 -8.55 -4.27
C GLN A 85 37.88 -8.60 -2.80
N GLY A 86 37.09 -9.22 -1.91
CA GLY A 86 37.44 -9.45 -0.49
C GLY A 86 37.51 -8.20 0.40
N LYS A 87 37.28 -7.00 -0.13
CA LYS A 87 37.35 -5.71 0.62
C LYS A 87 36.00 -5.02 0.80
N TYR A 88 34.95 -5.52 0.17
CA TYR A 88 33.62 -4.92 0.21
C TYR A 88 32.73 -5.63 1.23
N PRO A 89 31.77 -4.92 1.87
CA PRO A 89 30.82 -5.54 2.77
C PRO A 89 29.99 -6.65 2.11
N GLN A 90 29.59 -7.65 2.89
CA GLN A 90 28.67 -8.70 2.44
C GLN A 90 27.27 -8.15 2.20
N LEU A 91 26.52 -8.79 1.30
CA LEU A 91 25.13 -8.42 1.02
C LEU A 91 24.28 -8.39 2.29
N GLY A 92 23.60 -7.28 2.53
CA GLY A 92 22.72 -7.10 3.69
C GLY A 92 23.43 -6.63 4.95
N SER A 93 24.75 -6.43 4.92
CA SER A 93 25.49 -5.85 6.04
C SER A 93 24.93 -4.46 6.40
N PRO A 94 24.84 -4.13 7.71
CA PRO A 94 24.41 -2.80 8.14
C PRO A 94 25.38 -1.69 7.72
N GLU A 95 26.65 -2.02 7.47
CA GLU A 95 27.71 -1.11 7.04
C GLU A 95 27.63 -0.73 5.56
N GLU A 96 26.84 -1.44 4.74
CA GLU A 96 26.78 -1.23 3.29
C GLU A 96 26.52 0.23 2.90
N TYR A 97 25.59 0.90 3.58
CA TYR A 97 25.23 2.29 3.24
C TYR A 97 26.43 3.23 3.35
N SER A 98 27.00 3.34 4.55
CA SER A 98 28.09 4.26 4.83
C SER A 98 29.34 3.91 4.02
N PHE A 99 29.66 2.61 3.93
CA PHE A 99 30.81 2.13 3.18
C PHE A 99 30.70 2.50 1.69
N TYR A 100 29.58 2.16 1.04
CA TYR A 100 29.44 2.37 -0.40
C TYR A 100 29.25 3.84 -0.77
N ALA A 101 28.65 4.65 0.11
CA ALA A 101 28.58 6.10 -0.06
C ALA A 101 30.00 6.73 -0.13
N GLU A 102 30.86 6.40 0.83
CA GLU A 102 32.23 6.91 0.90
C GLU A 102 33.11 6.34 -0.22
N ALA A 103 33.01 5.03 -0.50
CA ALA A 103 33.78 4.38 -1.55
C ALA A 103 33.44 4.88 -2.96
N SER A 104 32.18 5.28 -3.20
CA SER A 104 31.74 5.78 -4.51
C SER A 104 32.05 7.26 -4.70
N TYR A 105 31.95 8.03 -3.63
CA TYR A 105 32.16 9.48 -3.64
C TYR A 105 33.01 9.89 -2.43
N PRO A 106 34.35 9.78 -2.51
CA PRO A 106 35.24 10.16 -1.41
C PRO A 106 35.18 11.66 -1.08
N ILE A 107 34.81 12.50 -2.05
CA ILE A 107 34.71 13.96 -1.91
C ILE A 107 33.30 14.34 -1.44
N ASP A 108 33.21 15.05 -0.31
CA ASP A 108 31.94 15.46 0.34
C ASP A 108 31.01 16.26 -0.58
N ALA A 109 31.58 17.14 -1.40
CA ALA A 109 30.83 17.94 -2.36
C ALA A 109 30.15 17.07 -3.44
N ASP A 110 30.76 15.95 -3.84
CA ASP A 110 30.18 15.04 -4.82
C ASP A 110 29.03 14.23 -4.21
N ARG A 111 29.14 13.84 -2.93
CA ARG A 111 28.03 13.22 -2.18
C ARG A 111 26.83 14.16 -2.08
N THR A 112 27.09 15.42 -1.73
CA THR A 112 26.04 16.45 -1.66
C THR A 112 25.35 16.60 -3.01
N LYS A 113 26.13 16.75 -4.09
CA LYS A 113 25.61 16.87 -5.46
C LYS A 113 24.81 15.64 -5.90
N TYR A 114 25.22 14.43 -5.49
CA TYR A 114 24.45 13.21 -5.76
C TYR A 114 23.05 13.30 -5.14
N PHE A 115 22.93 13.64 -3.86
CA PHE A 115 21.62 13.75 -3.20
C PHE A 115 20.78 14.93 -3.73
N GLU A 116 21.40 16.08 -4.03
CA GLU A 116 20.72 17.19 -4.71
C GLU A 116 20.10 16.73 -6.03
N SER A 117 20.83 15.93 -6.82
CA SER A 117 20.34 15.42 -8.10
C SER A 117 19.16 14.46 -7.95
N LEU A 118 19.12 13.67 -6.87
CA LEU A 118 17.99 12.78 -6.56
C LEU A 118 16.73 13.55 -6.16
N CYS A 119 16.92 14.70 -5.50
CA CYS A 119 15.81 15.52 -4.97
C CYS A 119 15.27 16.53 -5.99
N ASN A 120 16.07 16.89 -7.00
CA ASN A 120 15.72 17.89 -7.99
C ASN A 120 14.48 17.50 -8.83
N GLY A 121 13.57 18.45 -9.04
CA GLY A 121 12.34 18.26 -9.82
C GLY A 121 11.30 17.34 -9.17
N LYS A 122 11.54 16.81 -7.96
CA LYS A 122 10.58 15.95 -7.25
C LYS A 122 9.53 16.79 -6.55
N SER A 123 8.32 16.26 -6.34
CA SER A 123 7.24 16.98 -5.63
C SER A 123 6.63 16.09 -4.55
N PRO A 124 6.15 16.67 -3.43
CA PRO A 124 5.54 15.89 -2.36
C PRO A 124 4.29 15.14 -2.86
N TYR A 125 4.27 13.84 -2.62
CA TYR A 125 3.12 12.99 -2.94
C TYR A 125 2.03 13.04 -1.84
N VAL A 126 1.00 12.19 -1.95
CA VAL A 126 -0.22 12.26 -1.13
C VAL A 126 0.05 12.24 0.37
N GLY A 127 0.95 11.39 0.86
CA GLY A 127 1.22 11.23 2.28
C GLY A 127 1.71 12.51 2.94
N TYR A 128 2.55 13.28 2.26
CA TYR A 128 3.04 14.57 2.75
C TYR A 128 1.94 15.63 2.84
N LYS A 129 1.03 15.66 1.86
CA LYS A 129 -0.11 16.59 1.86
C LYS A 129 -1.08 16.26 3.00
N LEU A 130 -1.36 14.97 3.21
CA LEU A 130 -2.20 14.50 4.31
C LEU A 130 -1.54 14.68 5.68
N LEU A 131 -0.22 14.56 5.77
CA LEU A 131 0.54 14.90 6.97
C LEU A 131 0.38 16.38 7.34
N CYS A 132 0.45 17.28 6.35
CA CYS A 132 0.19 18.71 6.55
C CYS A 132 -1.25 18.96 7.00
N LEU A 133 -2.22 18.21 6.47
CA LEU A 133 -3.61 18.27 6.92
C LEU A 133 -3.77 17.86 8.39
N LEU A 134 -3.08 16.82 8.84
CA LEU A 134 -3.04 16.43 10.27
C LEU A 134 -2.41 17.52 11.15
N ASN A 135 -1.41 18.26 10.65
CA ASN A 135 -0.84 19.41 11.36
C ASN A 135 -1.83 20.58 11.42
N LYS A 136 -2.51 20.90 10.30
CA LYS A 136 -3.57 21.93 10.23
C LYS A 136 -4.66 21.68 11.27
N TYR A 137 -5.00 20.41 11.52
CA TYR A 137 -5.98 20.03 12.54
C TYR A 137 -5.40 19.86 13.95
N GLY A 138 -4.15 20.24 14.16
CA GLY A 138 -3.51 20.29 15.47
C GLY A 138 -3.08 18.93 16.02
N ILE A 139 -3.12 17.85 15.22
CA ILE A 139 -2.75 16.50 15.67
C ILE A 139 -1.22 16.33 15.59
N VAL A 140 -0.65 16.61 14.42
CA VAL A 140 0.80 16.52 14.21
C VAL A 140 1.45 17.85 14.54
N LYS A 141 2.36 17.87 15.51
CA LYS A 141 3.06 19.08 15.97
C LYS A 141 4.47 19.22 15.40
N SER A 142 5.12 18.11 15.11
CA SER A 142 6.49 18.09 14.60
C SER A 142 6.74 16.93 13.65
N VAL A 143 7.59 17.15 12.66
CA VAL A 143 8.12 16.12 11.77
C VAL A 143 9.62 16.04 11.97
N TRP A 144 10.11 14.86 12.33
CA TRP A 144 11.51 14.52 12.47
C TRP A 144 11.89 13.68 11.25
N SER A 145 13.04 13.94 10.63
CA SER A 145 13.36 13.30 9.36
C SER A 145 14.84 12.98 9.26
N THR A 146 15.14 11.80 8.73
CA THR A 146 16.49 11.44 8.26
C THR A 146 16.69 11.74 6.77
N ASN A 147 15.66 12.29 6.11
CA ASN A 147 15.66 12.55 4.67
C ASN A 147 16.21 13.94 4.36
N PHE A 148 16.90 14.04 3.22
CA PHE A 148 17.54 15.27 2.76
C PHE A 148 16.71 16.03 1.70
N ASP A 149 15.48 15.58 1.43
CA ASP A 149 14.74 15.95 0.22
C ASP A 149 13.89 17.24 0.28
N GLY A 150 13.74 17.82 1.48
CA GLY A 150 12.92 19.01 1.70
C GLY A 150 11.45 18.85 1.28
N LEU A 151 10.92 17.63 1.14
CA LEU A 151 9.53 17.39 0.72
C LEU A 151 8.53 17.84 1.80
N VAL A 152 8.87 17.69 3.08
CA VAL A 152 8.03 18.15 4.20
C VAL A 152 7.81 19.66 4.12
N GLU A 153 8.89 20.44 3.96
CA GLU A 153 8.79 21.91 3.87
C GLU A 153 7.98 22.34 2.65
N ARG A 154 8.22 21.71 1.50
CA ARG A 154 7.48 22.01 0.26
C ARG A 154 6.00 21.69 0.42
N ALA A 155 5.65 20.58 1.06
CA ALA A 155 4.26 20.22 1.32
C ALA A 155 3.60 21.22 2.28
N ALA A 156 4.30 21.64 3.34
CA ALA A 156 3.81 22.64 4.28
C ALA A 156 3.53 23.98 3.57
N GLN A 157 4.48 24.46 2.75
CA GLN A 157 4.31 25.67 1.94
C GLN A 157 3.11 25.57 0.98
N GLN A 158 2.95 24.44 0.29
CA GLN A 158 1.80 24.19 -0.58
C GLN A 158 0.46 24.16 0.19
N ALA A 159 0.48 23.80 1.47
CA ALA A 159 -0.67 23.80 2.36
C ALA A 159 -0.87 25.16 3.09
N ASN A 160 -0.11 26.21 2.74
CA ASN A 160 -0.10 27.50 3.42
C ASN A 160 0.26 27.42 4.92
N ILE A 161 1.06 26.42 5.30
CA ILE A 161 1.62 26.26 6.64
C ILE A 161 3.07 26.76 6.60
N THR A 162 3.50 27.49 7.63
CA THR A 162 4.89 27.97 7.70
C THR A 162 5.78 26.87 8.26
N PRO A 163 6.69 26.24 7.48
CA PRO A 163 7.63 25.27 8.01
C PRO A 163 8.77 25.97 8.76
N ILE A 164 9.11 25.45 9.92
CA ILE A 164 10.30 25.84 10.68
C ILE A 164 11.32 24.71 10.57
N ALA A 165 12.26 24.86 9.64
CA ALA A 165 13.37 23.93 9.48
C ALA A 165 14.44 24.14 10.56
N ILE A 166 14.77 23.05 11.25
CA ILE A 166 15.84 22.93 12.22
C ILE A 166 16.75 21.81 11.74
N ASN A 167 18.03 22.11 11.59
CA ASN A 167 19.04 21.18 11.11
C ASN A 167 20.28 21.27 12.01
N LEU A 168 21.34 20.56 11.62
CA LEU A 168 22.60 20.50 12.37
C LEU A 168 23.31 21.86 12.51
N ASP A 169 23.02 22.83 11.62
CA ASP A 169 23.64 24.16 11.66
C ASP A 169 22.86 25.14 12.58
N CYS A 170 21.65 24.79 13.02
CA CYS A 170 20.80 25.66 13.84
C CYS A 170 20.03 24.92 14.94
N VAL A 171 20.68 23.91 15.55
CA VAL A 171 20.08 23.01 16.55
C VAL A 171 19.37 23.73 17.69
N ASP A 172 19.89 24.87 18.16
CA ASP A 172 19.33 25.64 19.28
C ASP A 172 17.90 26.15 19.03
N ARG A 173 17.49 26.25 17.76
CA ARG A 173 16.11 26.66 17.41
C ARG A 173 15.06 25.66 17.87
N ILE A 174 15.47 24.46 18.30
CA ILE A 174 14.58 23.42 18.83
C ILE A 174 13.94 23.78 20.18
N TYR A 175 14.49 24.78 20.88
CA TYR A 175 13.97 25.28 22.14
C TYR A 175 12.87 26.36 21.99
N ARG A 176 12.40 26.61 20.76
CA ARG A 176 11.34 27.58 20.48
C ARG A 176 9.98 27.19 21.05
N THR A 177 9.12 28.18 21.21
CA THR A 177 7.70 27.98 21.55
C THR A 177 6.96 27.31 20.40
N GLU A 178 6.08 26.35 20.70
CA GLU A 178 5.20 25.72 19.72
C GLU A 178 4.14 26.73 19.23
N SER A 179 3.85 26.69 17.93
CA SER A 179 2.78 27.47 17.31
C SER A 179 1.85 26.56 16.51
N SER A 180 0.55 26.82 16.57
CA SER A 180 -0.45 26.08 15.77
C SER A 180 -0.47 26.48 14.30
N SER A 181 0.19 27.58 13.92
CA SER A 181 0.30 28.04 12.52
C SER A 181 1.61 27.60 11.85
N GLU A 182 2.48 26.90 12.59
CA GLU A 182 3.79 26.47 12.13
C GLU A 182 3.89 24.94 12.11
N LEU A 183 4.68 24.41 11.18
CA LEU A 183 5.11 23.01 11.21
C LEU A 183 6.57 22.93 11.61
N LEU A 184 6.86 22.35 12.77
CA LEU A 184 8.24 22.12 13.21
C LEU A 184 8.85 20.97 12.40
N TYR A 185 9.89 21.23 11.62
CA TYR A 185 10.60 20.24 10.81
C TYR A 185 12.04 20.10 11.31
N ILE A 186 12.40 18.92 11.85
CA ILE A 186 13.72 18.61 12.38
C ILE A 186 14.44 17.64 11.42
N ALA A 187 15.46 18.14 10.74
CA ALA A 187 16.30 17.39 9.82
C ALA A 187 17.50 16.80 10.59
N LEU A 188 17.33 15.57 11.08
CA LEU A 188 18.27 14.88 11.98
C LEU A 188 19.63 14.59 11.34
N HIS A 189 19.66 14.30 10.05
CA HIS A 189 20.90 13.99 9.32
C HIS A 189 21.45 15.20 8.55
N GLY A 190 20.77 16.34 8.61
CA GLY A 190 20.98 17.47 7.71
C GLY A 190 19.95 17.52 6.59
N ASP A 191 20.11 18.48 5.69
CA ASP A 191 19.21 18.78 4.57
C ASP A 191 20.08 19.16 3.37
N CYS A 192 19.75 18.69 2.16
CA CYS A 192 20.51 18.99 0.93
C CYS A 192 20.70 20.49 0.68
N LYS A 193 19.84 21.36 1.23
CA LYS A 193 20.00 22.82 1.13
C LYS A 193 21.19 23.36 1.93
N PHE A 194 21.70 22.58 2.88
CA PHE A 194 22.74 22.96 3.83
C PHE A 194 23.97 22.07 3.65
N ARG A 195 25.17 22.59 3.95
CA ARG A 195 26.44 21.91 3.62
C ARG A 195 26.69 20.63 4.43
N THR A 196 26.06 20.51 5.59
CA THR A 196 26.35 19.44 6.56
C THR A 196 25.36 18.28 6.38
N LEU A 197 25.84 17.15 5.85
CA LEU A 197 25.07 15.91 5.68
C LEU A 197 25.76 14.74 6.40
N LYS A 198 25.02 13.90 7.11
CA LYS A 198 25.54 12.68 7.74
C LYS A 198 25.36 11.47 6.81
N ASN A 199 26.45 11.00 6.22
CA ASN A 199 26.47 9.87 5.28
C ASN A 199 27.58 8.83 5.55
N THR A 200 28.63 9.19 6.28
CA THR A 200 29.76 8.31 6.61
C THR A 200 29.55 7.62 7.97
N GLU A 201 30.35 6.58 8.25
CA GLU A 201 30.32 5.88 9.54
C GLU A 201 30.60 6.85 10.70
N LYS A 202 31.68 7.64 10.60
CA LYS A 202 32.05 8.64 11.61
C LYS A 202 30.97 9.70 11.85
N GLU A 203 30.25 10.10 10.81
CA GLU A 203 29.16 11.08 10.92
C GLU A 203 27.90 10.49 11.58
N LEU A 204 27.67 9.19 11.41
CA LEU A 204 26.55 8.43 11.97
C LEU A 204 26.88 7.76 13.32
N ASP A 205 28.14 7.79 13.76
CA ASP A 205 28.58 7.19 15.04
C ASP A 205 27.92 7.84 16.26
N SER A 206 27.59 9.13 16.17
CA SER A 206 26.93 9.84 17.26
C SER A 206 25.86 10.80 16.76
N GLN A 207 24.72 10.83 17.44
CA GLN A 207 23.70 11.82 17.20
C GLN A 207 24.03 13.11 17.95
N ASN A 208 23.62 14.27 17.41
CA ASN A 208 23.82 15.54 18.07
C ASN A 208 23.13 15.55 19.46
N SER A 209 23.88 15.89 20.51
CA SER A 209 23.41 15.84 21.91
C SER A 209 22.19 16.73 22.18
N GLU A 210 22.04 17.85 21.45
CA GLU A 210 20.87 18.72 21.55
C GLU A 210 19.63 18.05 20.98
N PHE A 211 19.76 17.32 19.86
CA PHE A 211 18.65 16.54 19.31
C PHE A 211 18.27 15.37 20.21
N VAL A 212 19.24 14.67 20.81
CA VAL A 212 18.96 13.62 21.80
C VAL A 212 18.20 14.20 23.00
N SER A 213 18.69 15.31 23.55
CA SER A 213 18.04 16.00 24.68
C SER A 213 16.64 16.49 24.32
N ALA A 214 16.46 17.01 23.11
CA ALA A 214 15.16 17.43 22.60
C ALA A 214 14.21 16.24 22.41
N LEU A 215 14.65 15.11 21.85
CA LEU A 215 13.83 13.89 21.73
C LEU A 215 13.35 13.42 23.12
N ARG A 216 14.26 13.34 24.09
CA ARG A 216 13.97 12.94 25.47
C ARG A 216 12.90 13.82 26.10
N ARG A 217 13.05 15.14 25.98
CA ARG A 217 12.11 16.12 26.54
C ARG A 217 10.77 16.16 25.79
N TYR A 218 10.81 16.14 24.45
CA TYR A 218 9.65 16.40 23.61
C TYR A 218 8.67 15.23 23.58
N PHE A 219 9.18 14.00 23.67
CA PHE A 219 8.36 12.80 23.66
C PHE A 219 8.00 12.28 25.06
N VAL A 220 8.17 13.07 26.12
CA VAL A 220 7.67 12.71 27.46
C VAL A 220 6.15 12.52 27.42
N ASP A 221 5.42 13.46 26.82
CA ASP A 221 3.96 13.51 26.78
C ASP A 221 3.37 13.39 25.36
N LYS A 222 4.20 13.54 24.32
CA LYS A 222 3.79 13.39 22.93
C LYS A 222 3.98 11.97 22.41
N ASN A 223 3.06 11.53 21.56
CA ASN A 223 3.17 10.26 20.85
C ASN A 223 4.09 10.40 19.62
N LEU A 224 4.76 9.32 19.24
CA LEU A 224 5.63 9.27 18.06
C LEU A 224 5.15 8.20 17.08
N ILE A 225 4.95 8.58 15.83
CA ILE A 225 4.72 7.66 14.70
C ILE A 225 6.01 7.61 13.88
N ILE A 226 6.64 6.45 13.77
CA ILE A 226 7.83 6.22 12.95
C ILE A 226 7.40 5.50 11.67
N ILE A 227 7.72 6.05 10.50
CA ILE A 227 7.31 5.47 9.22
C ILE A 227 8.33 5.72 8.10
N GLY A 228 8.54 4.72 7.25
CA GLY A 228 9.52 4.80 6.15
C GLY A 228 10.98 4.79 6.61
N TYR A 229 11.24 4.61 7.90
CA TYR A 229 12.58 4.47 8.48
C TYR A 229 12.91 3.00 8.74
N SER A 230 14.12 2.57 8.36
CA SER A 230 14.54 1.16 8.41
C SER A 230 15.17 0.75 9.73
N GLY A 231 15.51 1.70 10.62
CA GLY A 231 16.20 1.41 11.87
C GLY A 231 17.71 1.15 11.73
N ARG A 232 18.31 1.43 10.57
CA ARG A 232 19.74 1.14 10.32
C ARG A 232 20.73 2.07 11.03
N ASP A 233 20.34 3.32 11.32
CA ASP A 233 21.22 4.25 12.05
C ASP A 233 21.18 3.93 13.54
N LYS A 234 22.30 3.36 14.03
CA LYS A 234 22.50 2.97 15.42
C LYS A 234 22.41 4.15 16.38
N SER A 235 22.87 5.34 15.97
CA SER A 235 22.85 6.54 16.83
C SER A 235 21.44 7.04 17.07
N LEU A 236 20.60 7.09 16.02
CA LEU A 236 19.19 7.45 16.15
C LEU A 236 18.40 6.38 16.92
N MET A 237 18.68 5.09 16.68
CA MET A 237 18.06 4.02 17.47
C MET A 237 18.40 4.11 18.96
N SER A 238 19.66 4.44 19.31
CA SER A 238 20.06 4.70 20.69
C SER A 238 19.32 5.92 21.26
N ALA A 239 19.26 7.03 20.52
CA ALA A 239 18.57 8.23 20.95
C ALA A 239 17.07 8.01 21.21
N LEU A 240 16.40 7.20 20.36
CA LEU A 240 15.01 6.79 20.56
C LEU A 240 14.87 5.90 21.81
N LYS A 241 15.81 4.97 22.03
CA LYS A 241 15.85 4.11 23.22
C LYS A 241 15.97 4.95 24.49
N GLU A 242 16.85 5.94 24.50
CA GLU A 242 17.00 6.89 25.62
C GLU A 242 15.71 7.70 25.84
N ALA A 243 15.15 8.28 24.77
CA ALA A 243 13.95 9.11 24.85
C ALA A 243 12.70 8.37 25.36
N PHE A 244 12.59 7.07 25.09
CA PHE A 244 11.45 6.24 25.48
C PHE A 244 11.74 5.26 26.63
N THR A 245 12.88 5.40 27.32
CA THR A 245 13.14 4.72 28.60
C THR A 245 13.00 5.68 29.80
N ASP A 246 13.10 6.99 29.57
CA ASP A 246 12.69 8.00 30.55
C ASP A 246 11.18 7.92 30.83
N LYS A 247 10.77 8.14 32.09
CA LYS A 247 9.35 8.14 32.50
C LYS A 247 8.55 9.16 31.67
N GLY A 248 7.46 8.70 31.06
CA GLY A 248 6.59 9.53 30.24
C GLY A 248 5.33 8.78 29.81
N ALA A 249 4.34 9.53 29.34
CA ALA A 249 3.07 9.02 28.82
C ALA A 249 3.07 8.82 27.30
N GLY A 250 4.02 9.42 26.58
CA GLY A 250 4.12 9.34 25.13
C GLY A 250 4.29 7.89 24.65
N ARG A 251 3.55 7.52 23.59
CA ARG A 251 3.61 6.17 22.98
C ARG A 251 4.45 6.19 21.70
N LEU A 252 5.12 5.08 21.42
CA LEU A 252 5.83 4.88 20.14
C LEU A 252 5.06 3.90 19.25
N TYR A 253 4.77 4.32 18.03
CA TYR A 253 4.17 3.49 16.98
C TYR A 253 5.17 3.34 15.84
N TRP A 254 5.70 2.13 15.66
CA TRP A 254 6.58 1.82 14.54
C TRP A 254 5.78 1.22 13.38
N CYS A 255 5.52 2.01 12.35
CA CYS A 255 4.86 1.57 11.13
C CYS A 255 5.88 0.95 10.17
N GLY A 256 6.02 -0.38 10.24
CA GLY A 256 6.88 -1.14 9.37
C GLY A 256 6.23 -1.46 8.03
N TYR A 257 7.05 -1.85 7.05
CA TYR A 257 6.58 -2.28 5.73
C TYR A 257 6.53 -3.81 5.69
N GLY A 258 5.35 -4.38 5.92
CA GLY A 258 5.17 -5.82 6.09
C GLY A 258 5.33 -6.31 7.54
N LYS A 259 5.17 -7.62 7.71
CA LYS A 259 5.14 -8.30 9.02
C LYS A 259 6.51 -8.53 9.64
N ASP A 260 7.58 -8.45 8.86
CA ASP A 260 8.91 -8.83 9.31
C ASP A 260 9.55 -7.70 10.11
N ILE A 261 9.48 -7.82 11.43
CA ILE A 261 10.20 -6.96 12.37
C ILE A 261 11.69 -7.34 12.42
N THR A 262 12.59 -6.36 12.31
CA THR A 262 14.03 -6.62 12.47
C THR A 262 14.40 -6.79 13.96
N PRO A 263 15.50 -7.49 14.29
CA PRO A 263 15.95 -7.65 15.67
C PRO A 263 16.16 -6.32 16.40
N GLU A 264 16.66 -5.30 15.71
CA GLU A 264 16.92 -3.96 16.28
C GLU A 264 15.61 -3.25 16.67
N ILE A 265 14.59 -3.36 15.83
CA ILE A 265 13.26 -2.78 16.10
C ILE A 265 12.57 -3.55 17.23
N ALA A 266 12.70 -4.87 17.24
CA ALA A 266 12.16 -5.70 18.31
C ALA A 266 12.80 -5.36 19.66
N ASP A 267 14.14 -5.22 19.71
CA ASP A 267 14.88 -4.81 20.91
C ASP A 267 14.45 -3.42 21.39
N LEU A 268 14.30 -2.44 20.49
CA LEU A 268 13.81 -1.11 20.82
C LEU A 268 12.44 -1.19 21.51
N ILE A 269 11.47 -1.86 20.89
CA ILE A 269 10.10 -1.97 21.43
C ILE A 269 10.09 -2.70 22.77
N GLN A 270 10.81 -3.81 22.89
CA GLN A 270 10.90 -4.57 24.14
C GLN A 270 11.53 -3.75 25.27
N THR A 271 12.58 -2.99 24.98
CA THR A 271 13.24 -2.13 25.97
C THR A 271 12.28 -1.05 26.45
N ILE A 272 11.58 -0.38 25.54
CA ILE A 272 10.61 0.67 25.89
C ILE A 272 9.49 0.11 26.78
N ARG A 273 8.96 -1.08 26.45
CA ARG A 273 7.95 -1.77 27.26
C ARG A 273 8.49 -2.15 28.64
N SER A 274 9.72 -2.65 28.70
CA SER A 274 10.38 -3.02 29.96
C SER A 274 10.62 -1.81 30.88
N ALA A 275 10.79 -0.61 30.29
CA ALA A 275 10.87 0.65 31.03
C ALA A 275 9.49 1.19 31.47
N GLY A 276 8.39 0.49 31.17
CA GLY A 276 7.03 0.86 31.58
C GLY A 276 6.31 1.79 30.62
N ARG A 277 6.82 2.01 29.41
CA ARG A 277 6.17 2.81 28.36
C ARG A 277 5.54 1.93 27.30
N GLN A 278 4.69 2.53 26.47
CA GLN A 278 3.96 1.79 25.43
C GLN A 278 4.64 1.99 24.08
N ALA A 279 5.02 0.87 23.46
CA ALA A 279 5.57 0.83 22.11
C ALA A 279 4.96 -0.33 21.31
N PHE A 280 4.71 -0.13 20.02
CA PHE A 280 4.08 -1.12 19.17
C PHE A 280 4.70 -1.16 17.78
N TYR A 281 4.77 -2.35 17.19
CA TYR A 281 5.01 -2.52 15.77
C TYR A 281 3.68 -2.65 15.05
N ILE A 282 3.53 -1.96 13.92
CA ILE A 282 2.32 -1.97 13.10
C ILE A 282 2.75 -2.40 11.70
N ASP A 283 2.16 -3.50 11.22
CA ASP A 283 2.28 -3.94 9.83
C ASP A 283 1.50 -2.97 8.93
N THR A 284 2.19 -2.32 8.00
CA THR A 284 1.61 -1.32 7.10
C THR A 284 2.07 -1.48 5.66
N ASN A 285 1.34 -0.85 4.74
CA ASN A 285 1.64 -0.83 3.30
C ASN A 285 2.28 0.50 2.85
N GLY A 286 3.06 1.14 3.74
CA GLY A 286 3.80 2.36 3.44
C GLY A 286 3.12 3.68 3.82
N PHE A 287 3.89 4.77 3.71
CA PHE A 287 3.56 6.10 4.25
C PHE A 287 2.24 6.67 3.74
N ASP A 288 2.03 6.68 2.43
CA ASP A 288 0.84 7.25 1.81
C ASP A 288 -0.45 6.58 2.28
N ASN A 289 -0.44 5.25 2.34
CA ASN A 289 -1.57 4.45 2.78
C ASN A 289 -1.91 4.71 4.25
N VAL A 290 -0.88 4.78 5.11
CA VAL A 290 -1.08 5.07 6.54
C VAL A 290 -1.69 6.45 6.73
N MET A 291 -1.14 7.48 6.08
CA MET A 291 -1.68 8.85 6.20
C MET A 291 -3.12 8.93 5.67
N LEU A 292 -3.42 8.27 4.55
CA LEU A 292 -4.75 8.19 3.98
C LEU A 292 -5.76 7.51 4.91
N SER A 293 -5.41 6.35 5.45
CA SER A 293 -6.26 5.63 6.40
C SER A 293 -6.48 6.43 7.68
N LEU A 294 -5.46 7.12 8.19
CA LEU A 294 -5.57 7.97 9.38
C LEU A 294 -6.56 9.11 9.17
N VAL A 295 -6.39 9.93 8.13
CA VAL A 295 -7.29 11.07 7.89
C VAL A 295 -8.73 10.61 7.62
N LYS A 296 -8.90 9.54 6.83
CA LYS A 296 -10.23 9.01 6.52
C LYS A 296 -10.92 8.46 7.77
N PHE A 297 -10.21 7.72 8.61
CA PHE A 297 -10.78 7.12 9.81
C PHE A 297 -11.04 8.13 10.92
N CYS A 298 -10.10 9.06 11.15
CA CYS A 298 -10.20 10.04 12.23
C CYS A 298 -11.23 11.12 11.96
N PHE A 299 -11.46 11.47 10.69
CA PHE A 299 -12.38 12.55 10.31
C PHE A 299 -13.62 12.06 9.57
N ASN A 300 -13.96 10.77 9.67
CA ASN A 300 -15.10 10.16 8.96
C ASN A 300 -16.46 10.84 9.26
N GLU A 301 -16.59 11.47 10.41
CA GLU A 301 -17.82 12.13 10.89
C GLU A 301 -17.88 13.63 10.55
N ASP A 302 -16.78 14.23 10.07
CA ASP A 302 -16.67 15.66 9.79
C ASP A 302 -16.71 15.92 8.28
N SER A 303 -17.87 16.36 7.76
CA SER A 303 -18.10 16.55 6.33
C SER A 303 -17.14 17.55 5.68
N ASN A 304 -16.78 18.64 6.39
CA ASN A 304 -15.88 19.66 5.86
C ASN A 304 -14.46 19.10 5.71
N LYS A 305 -13.99 18.34 6.69
CA LYS A 305 -12.67 17.69 6.61
C LYS A 305 -12.62 16.61 5.54
N GLN A 306 -13.72 15.86 5.35
CA GLN A 306 -13.83 14.88 4.27
C GLN A 306 -13.75 15.53 2.88
N GLU A 307 -14.35 16.69 2.69
CA GLU A 307 -14.27 17.43 1.44
C GLU A 307 -12.82 17.84 1.13
N GLU A 308 -12.10 18.41 2.09
CA GLU A 308 -10.68 18.78 1.94
C GLU A 308 -9.79 17.55 1.63
N ILE A 309 -10.03 16.41 2.28
CA ILE A 309 -9.34 15.14 1.96
C ILE A 309 -9.60 14.74 0.50
N ASN A 310 -10.85 14.80 0.05
CA ASN A 310 -11.22 14.41 -1.31
C ASN A 310 -10.62 15.37 -2.35
N GLU A 311 -10.49 16.66 -2.06
CA GLU A 311 -9.81 17.62 -2.93
C GLU A 311 -8.33 17.28 -3.10
N ILE A 312 -7.63 16.96 -2.01
CA ILE A 312 -6.23 16.50 -2.06
C ILE A 312 -6.11 15.25 -2.93
N LEU A 313 -7.05 14.31 -2.83
CA LEU A 313 -7.06 13.07 -3.60
C LEU A 313 -7.40 13.27 -5.09
N LYS A 314 -8.26 14.23 -5.45
CA LYS A 314 -8.61 14.53 -6.86
C LYS A 314 -7.40 15.02 -7.67
N VAL A 315 -6.49 15.76 -7.04
CA VAL A 315 -5.27 16.29 -7.68
C VAL A 315 -4.27 15.17 -8.02
N ILE A 316 -4.45 13.99 -7.45
CA ILE A 316 -3.54 12.87 -7.58
C ILE A 316 -4.20 11.89 -8.53
N SER A 317 -3.83 11.99 -9.81
CA SER A 317 -4.12 10.96 -10.82
C SER A 317 -3.78 9.62 -10.19
N ILE A 318 -4.80 8.79 -10.00
CA ILE A 318 -4.69 7.53 -9.28
C ILE A 318 -3.92 6.57 -10.20
N ASP A 319 -2.59 6.62 -10.15
CA ASP A 319 -1.76 5.47 -10.48
C ASP A 319 -1.99 4.46 -9.35
N ASN A 320 -3.11 3.73 -9.47
CA ASN A 320 -3.37 2.53 -8.69
C ASN A 320 -2.25 1.55 -9.02
N THR A 321 -1.17 1.57 -8.25
CA THR A 321 -0.23 0.46 -8.21
C THR A 321 -0.99 -0.73 -7.62
N THR A 322 -1.45 -1.59 -8.52
CA THR A 322 -2.15 -2.82 -8.20
C THR A 322 -1.21 -3.71 -7.39
N THR A 323 -1.47 -3.84 -6.09
CA THR A 323 -0.80 -4.83 -5.26
C THR A 323 -1.42 -6.20 -5.58
N PRO A 324 -0.63 -7.25 -5.87
CA PRO A 324 -1.17 -8.59 -6.08
C PRO A 324 -1.94 -9.02 -4.83
N PHE A 325 -3.21 -9.37 -5.03
CA PHE A 325 -4.05 -9.92 -3.98
C PHE A 325 -3.53 -11.30 -3.57
N TYR A 326 -3.31 -11.50 -2.27
CA TYR A 326 -2.86 -12.77 -1.70
C TYR A 326 -3.90 -13.29 -0.70
N ILE A 327 -4.34 -14.54 -0.87
CA ILE A 327 -5.17 -15.27 0.10
C ILE A 327 -4.24 -16.21 0.88
N GLN A 328 -4.19 -16.07 2.20
CA GLN A 328 -3.55 -17.05 3.08
C GLN A 328 -4.34 -18.36 3.08
N ASP A 329 -3.65 -19.49 2.97
CA ASP A 329 -4.27 -20.81 3.12
C ASP A 329 -4.84 -20.97 4.53
N GLY A 330 -6.17 -21.03 4.62
CA GLY A 330 -6.91 -21.20 5.86
C GLY A 330 -8.24 -21.92 5.62
N ASN A 331 -8.85 -22.45 6.68
CA ASN A 331 -10.15 -23.11 6.55
C ASN A 331 -11.25 -22.09 6.22
N THR A 332 -11.80 -22.19 5.02
CA THR A 332 -12.91 -21.36 4.50
C THR A 332 -14.20 -21.63 5.27
N LYS A 333 -14.45 -20.86 6.33
CA LYS A 333 -15.67 -20.96 7.14
C LYS A 333 -16.86 -20.15 6.59
N LYS A 334 -16.63 -19.24 5.62
CA LYS A 334 -17.66 -18.35 5.05
C LYS A 334 -17.42 -18.09 3.56
N TYR A 335 -18.49 -17.76 2.84
CA TYR A 335 -18.44 -17.30 1.45
C TYR A 335 -17.98 -15.84 1.40
N LEU A 336 -17.03 -15.53 0.52
CA LEU A 336 -16.62 -14.16 0.22
C LEU A 336 -17.49 -13.63 -0.93
N LYS A 337 -18.27 -12.57 -0.68
CA LYS A 337 -18.94 -11.82 -1.74
C LYS A 337 -17.93 -10.83 -2.33
N SER A 338 -17.62 -10.97 -3.61
CA SER A 338 -16.59 -10.18 -4.29
C SER A 338 -17.07 -9.74 -5.67
N ASN A 339 -16.71 -8.52 -6.07
CA ASN A 339 -16.86 -7.97 -7.42
C ASN A 339 -15.51 -7.91 -8.16
N LEU A 340 -14.48 -8.60 -7.65
CA LEU A 340 -13.10 -8.53 -8.15
C LEU A 340 -12.89 -9.19 -9.52
N ILE A 341 -13.86 -9.94 -10.02
CA ILE A 341 -13.78 -10.59 -11.33
C ILE A 341 -14.62 -9.76 -12.30
N PRO A 342 -14.00 -9.00 -13.23
CA PRO A 342 -14.76 -8.32 -14.28
C PRO A 342 -15.46 -9.39 -15.13
N ALA A 343 -16.77 -9.24 -15.30
CA ALA A 343 -17.58 -10.08 -16.17
C ALA A 343 -18.13 -9.22 -17.30
N THR A 344 -17.86 -9.62 -18.53
CA THR A 344 -18.49 -9.05 -19.72
C THR A 344 -19.64 -9.95 -20.12
N PHE A 345 -20.84 -9.39 -20.20
CA PHE A 345 -22.04 -10.10 -20.63
C PHE A 345 -22.25 -9.88 -22.14
N PRO A 346 -22.90 -10.81 -22.84
CA PRO A 346 -23.32 -10.56 -24.22
C PRO A 346 -24.33 -9.40 -24.26
N ASP A 347 -24.09 -8.46 -25.17
CA ASP A 347 -24.93 -7.28 -25.40
C ASP A 347 -26.19 -7.60 -26.22
N GLU A 348 -26.24 -8.80 -26.81
CA GLU A 348 -27.37 -9.28 -27.62
C GLU A 348 -27.82 -10.66 -27.16
N ILE A 349 -29.13 -10.86 -27.11
CA ILE A 349 -29.77 -12.17 -26.85
C ILE A 349 -30.85 -12.45 -27.88
N PHE A 350 -31.33 -13.68 -27.95
CA PHE A 350 -32.43 -14.05 -28.84
C PHE A 350 -33.78 -13.90 -28.17
N GLN A 351 -34.76 -13.41 -28.93
CA GLN A 351 -36.15 -13.26 -28.53
C GLN A 351 -37.06 -13.93 -29.57
N PHE A 352 -38.01 -14.74 -29.13
CA PHE A 352 -39.00 -15.38 -29.99
C PHE A 352 -40.25 -15.77 -29.20
N GLN A 353 -41.34 -16.11 -29.89
CA GLN A 353 -42.58 -16.58 -29.30
C GLN A 353 -42.79 -18.06 -29.65
N ILE A 354 -43.29 -18.84 -28.68
CA ILE A 354 -43.64 -20.25 -28.87
C ILE A 354 -45.08 -20.54 -28.46
N SER A 355 -45.66 -21.60 -29.02
CA SER A 355 -46.95 -22.14 -28.60
C SER A 355 -46.82 -22.90 -27.28
N TYR A 356 -47.73 -22.63 -26.36
CA TYR A 356 -47.85 -23.30 -25.06
C TYR A 356 -49.23 -23.95 -24.96
N ASP A 357 -49.32 -25.09 -24.27
CA ASP A 357 -50.60 -25.63 -23.83
C ASP A 357 -51.17 -24.74 -22.71
N GLU A 358 -52.46 -24.38 -22.78
CA GLU A 358 -53.07 -23.33 -21.94
C GLU A 358 -52.95 -23.57 -20.41
N ASN A 359 -52.78 -24.84 -20.00
CA ASN A 359 -52.69 -25.24 -18.60
C ASN A 359 -51.24 -25.51 -18.12
N GLU A 360 -50.23 -25.27 -18.95
CA GLU A 360 -48.85 -25.65 -18.63
C GLU A 360 -48.04 -24.50 -18.02
N ASN A 361 -47.29 -24.81 -16.95
CA ASN A 361 -46.38 -23.84 -16.35
C ASN A 361 -45.19 -23.58 -17.29
N ARG A 362 -45.16 -22.39 -17.89
CA ARG A 362 -44.14 -21.96 -18.88
C ARG A 362 -42.69 -22.18 -18.40
N TRP A 363 -42.40 -21.97 -17.11
CA TRP A 363 -41.08 -22.20 -16.52
C TRP A 363 -40.73 -23.68 -16.40
N LYS A 364 -41.71 -24.53 -16.09
CA LYS A 364 -41.52 -25.98 -16.03
C LYS A 364 -41.28 -26.54 -17.44
N TYR A 365 -42.14 -26.15 -18.39
CA TYR A 365 -42.02 -26.53 -19.79
C TYR A 365 -40.63 -26.22 -20.37
N LEU A 366 -40.18 -24.95 -20.23
CA LEU A 366 -38.88 -24.55 -20.74
C LEU A 366 -37.74 -25.34 -20.09
N ARG A 367 -37.77 -25.55 -18.76
CA ARG A 367 -36.74 -26.32 -18.05
C ARG A 367 -36.63 -27.76 -18.52
N GLU A 368 -37.75 -28.41 -18.84
CA GLU A 368 -37.77 -29.78 -19.32
C GLU A 368 -37.25 -29.86 -20.76
N LYS A 369 -37.66 -28.92 -21.62
CA LYS A 369 -37.24 -28.88 -23.04
C LYS A 369 -35.76 -28.57 -23.24
N ILE A 370 -35.17 -27.71 -22.41
CA ILE A 370 -33.76 -27.29 -22.55
C ILE A 370 -32.80 -28.16 -21.72
N LYS A 371 -33.29 -29.16 -21.00
CA LYS A 371 -32.46 -30.01 -20.14
C LYS A 371 -31.34 -30.67 -20.96
N GLU A 372 -30.10 -30.54 -20.49
CA GLU A 372 -28.88 -31.10 -21.12
C GLU A 372 -28.59 -30.59 -22.54
N LYS A 373 -29.27 -29.53 -22.99
CA LYS A 373 -29.00 -28.84 -24.25
C LYS A 373 -28.10 -27.61 -24.01
N PRO A 374 -27.29 -27.19 -25.00
CA PRO A 374 -26.46 -25.99 -24.91
C PRO A 374 -27.30 -24.72 -25.11
N LEU A 375 -28.35 -24.56 -24.31
CA LEU A 375 -29.38 -23.53 -24.45
C LEU A 375 -29.91 -23.12 -23.08
N ILE A 376 -29.81 -21.82 -22.78
CA ILE A 376 -30.40 -21.23 -21.58
C ILE A 376 -31.52 -20.29 -22.02
N ALA A 377 -32.72 -20.46 -21.45
CA ALA A 377 -33.90 -19.69 -21.84
C ALA A 377 -34.81 -19.37 -20.65
N VAL A 378 -35.49 -18.22 -20.71
CA VAL A 378 -36.47 -17.76 -19.72
C VAL A 378 -37.73 -17.21 -20.41
N PRO A 379 -38.94 -17.43 -19.85
CA PRO A 379 -40.18 -16.85 -20.37
C PRO A 379 -40.38 -15.44 -19.79
N TYR A 380 -40.69 -14.43 -20.61
CA TYR A 380 -41.03 -13.08 -20.14
C TYR A 380 -41.97 -12.37 -21.12
N LYS A 381 -43.06 -11.76 -20.61
CA LYS A 381 -44.09 -11.02 -21.39
C LYS A 381 -44.48 -11.73 -22.71
N ASP A 382 -44.94 -12.98 -22.58
CA ASP A 382 -45.37 -13.86 -23.68
C ASP A 382 -44.30 -14.28 -24.70
N LYS A 383 -43.05 -13.88 -24.49
CA LYS A 383 -41.91 -14.28 -25.30
C LYS A 383 -40.94 -15.17 -24.51
N VAL A 384 -40.06 -15.81 -25.24
CA VAL A 384 -38.90 -16.56 -24.73
C VAL A 384 -37.66 -15.77 -25.08
N TYR A 385 -36.82 -15.55 -24.07
CA TYR A 385 -35.50 -14.95 -24.21
C TYR A 385 -34.45 -16.02 -23.99
N ALA A 386 -33.47 -16.12 -24.89
CA ALA A 386 -32.49 -17.22 -24.87
C ALA A 386 -31.08 -16.78 -25.25
N ILE A 387 -30.10 -17.48 -24.67
CA ILE A 387 -28.68 -17.39 -25.01
C ILE A 387 -28.25 -18.76 -25.55
N SER A 388 -28.02 -18.84 -26.86
CA SER A 388 -27.57 -20.03 -27.60
C SER A 388 -27.31 -19.66 -29.07
N THR A 389 -27.26 -20.64 -29.97
CA THR A 389 -27.25 -20.43 -31.42
C THR A 389 -28.66 -20.57 -32.02
N VAL A 390 -28.90 -19.91 -33.17
CA VAL A 390 -30.16 -20.04 -33.92
C VAL A 390 -30.44 -21.49 -34.32
N SER A 391 -29.40 -22.27 -34.64
CA SER A 391 -29.52 -23.69 -34.96
C SER A 391 -30.05 -24.50 -33.78
N THR A 392 -29.48 -24.29 -32.58
CA THR A 392 -29.93 -24.97 -31.36
C THR A 392 -31.35 -24.56 -30.97
N ILE A 393 -31.70 -23.28 -31.11
CA ILE A 393 -33.06 -22.79 -30.84
C ILE A 393 -34.06 -23.47 -31.78
N ASN A 394 -33.76 -23.57 -33.07
CA ASN A 394 -34.62 -24.26 -34.04
C ASN A 394 -34.72 -25.77 -33.77
N GLU A 395 -33.64 -26.43 -33.35
CA GLU A 395 -33.66 -27.84 -32.97
C GLU A 395 -34.63 -28.09 -31.80
N VAL A 396 -34.63 -27.20 -30.80
CA VAL A 396 -35.42 -27.37 -29.56
C VAL A 396 -36.86 -26.88 -29.72
N PHE A 397 -37.06 -25.73 -30.36
CA PHE A 397 -38.35 -25.01 -30.41
C PHE A 397 -38.95 -24.88 -31.81
N GLY A 398 -38.27 -25.30 -32.88
CA GLY A 398 -38.71 -25.01 -34.25
C GLY A 398 -40.12 -25.47 -34.60
N LYS A 399 -40.60 -26.57 -34.01
CA LYS A 399 -41.98 -27.07 -34.20
C LYS A 399 -43.06 -26.23 -33.48
N ASN A 400 -42.65 -25.43 -32.49
CA ASN A 400 -43.51 -24.65 -31.61
C ASN A 400 -43.36 -23.15 -31.84
N LEU A 401 -42.51 -22.72 -32.78
CA LEU A 401 -42.19 -21.32 -33.02
C LEU A 401 -43.39 -20.60 -33.67
N ILE A 402 -43.83 -19.48 -33.08
CA ILE A 402 -44.93 -18.64 -33.60
C ILE A 402 -44.40 -17.38 -34.31
N SER A 403 -43.25 -16.86 -33.85
CA SER A 403 -42.61 -15.67 -34.42
C SER A 403 -41.23 -16.02 -34.96
N GLU A 404 -40.64 -15.13 -35.78
CA GLU A 404 -39.23 -15.24 -36.12
C GLU A 404 -38.33 -15.11 -34.87
N ILE A 405 -37.10 -15.62 -34.99
CA ILE A 405 -36.06 -15.51 -33.96
C ILE A 405 -35.30 -14.20 -34.17
N GLU A 406 -35.59 -13.23 -33.32
CA GLU A 406 -34.99 -11.89 -33.38
C GLU A 406 -33.79 -11.78 -32.45
N ARG A 407 -32.78 -10.99 -32.83
CA ARG A 407 -31.74 -10.53 -31.91
C ARG A 407 -32.17 -9.23 -31.28
N VAL A 408 -32.06 -9.14 -29.97
CA VAL A 408 -32.41 -7.95 -29.20
C VAL A 408 -31.23 -7.52 -28.34
N HIS A 409 -30.98 -6.22 -28.31
CA HIS A 409 -29.98 -5.63 -27.44
C HIS A 409 -30.48 -5.64 -25.98
N ILE A 410 -29.58 -5.89 -25.03
CA ILE A 410 -29.91 -5.88 -23.60
C ILE A 410 -28.84 -5.17 -22.79
N SER A 411 -29.28 -4.22 -21.98
CA SER A 411 -28.39 -3.43 -21.12
C SER A 411 -28.24 -4.04 -19.72
N ILE A 412 -27.12 -3.76 -19.06
CA ILE A 412 -26.87 -4.15 -17.64
C ILE A 412 -28.01 -3.65 -16.73
N ASN A 413 -28.50 -2.43 -16.95
CA ASN A 413 -29.61 -1.87 -16.18
C ASN A 413 -30.90 -2.71 -16.28
N GLU A 414 -31.17 -3.32 -17.43
CA GLU A 414 -32.32 -4.21 -17.62
C GLU A 414 -32.12 -5.56 -16.94
N ILE A 415 -30.90 -6.10 -16.97
CA ILE A 415 -30.53 -7.34 -16.27
C ILE A 415 -30.69 -7.17 -14.76
N GLU A 416 -30.31 -6.02 -14.20
CA GLU A 416 -30.41 -5.75 -12.76
C GLU A 416 -31.86 -5.57 -12.29
N LYS A 417 -32.70 -4.91 -13.10
CA LYS A 417 -34.09 -4.58 -12.75
C LYS A 417 -35.07 -5.72 -13.02
N ASN A 418 -34.74 -6.65 -13.92
CA ASN A 418 -35.63 -7.76 -14.29
C ASN A 418 -35.12 -9.10 -13.75
N SER A 419 -35.86 -9.71 -12.83
CA SER A 419 -35.52 -11.00 -12.22
C SER A 419 -35.37 -12.14 -13.24
N HIS A 420 -36.15 -12.12 -14.34
CA HIS A 420 -36.08 -13.13 -15.39
C HIS A 420 -34.75 -13.04 -16.15
N PHE A 421 -34.32 -11.82 -16.49
CA PHE A 421 -33.03 -11.60 -17.15
C PHE A 421 -31.86 -11.89 -16.21
N LYS A 422 -31.97 -11.47 -14.94
CA LYS A 422 -30.99 -11.84 -13.92
C LYS A 422 -30.79 -13.35 -13.83
N GLU A 423 -31.88 -14.12 -13.88
CA GLU A 423 -31.83 -15.58 -13.87
C GLU A 423 -31.23 -16.14 -15.17
N LEU A 424 -31.56 -15.57 -16.34
CA LEU A 424 -30.99 -15.95 -17.63
C LEU A 424 -29.46 -15.85 -17.62
N PHE A 425 -28.93 -14.67 -17.28
CA PHE A 425 -27.49 -14.40 -17.29
C PHE A 425 -26.74 -15.16 -16.20
N LEU A 426 -27.35 -15.35 -15.02
CA LEU A 426 -26.74 -16.16 -13.96
C LEU A 426 -26.58 -17.61 -14.39
N LYS A 427 -27.62 -18.20 -15.00
CA LYS A 427 -27.55 -19.59 -15.50
C LYS A 427 -26.57 -19.73 -16.65
N ASP A 428 -26.53 -18.76 -17.55
CA ASP A 428 -25.58 -18.73 -18.66
C ASP A 428 -24.12 -18.66 -18.16
N ALA A 429 -23.83 -17.78 -17.20
CA ALA A 429 -22.51 -17.70 -16.57
C ALA A 429 -22.12 -19.03 -15.89
N LEU A 430 -23.03 -19.64 -15.13
CA LEU A 430 -22.80 -20.95 -14.50
C LEU A 430 -22.52 -22.03 -15.56
N TYR A 431 -23.31 -22.08 -16.62
CA TYR A 431 -23.12 -23.02 -17.72
C TYR A 431 -21.75 -22.83 -18.39
N GLY A 432 -21.40 -21.60 -18.77
CA GLY A 432 -20.12 -21.28 -19.40
C GLY A 432 -18.92 -21.68 -18.56
N ILE A 433 -18.91 -21.31 -17.26
CA ILE A 433 -17.83 -21.70 -16.34
C ILE A 433 -17.76 -23.22 -16.20
N SER A 434 -18.92 -23.89 -16.13
CA SER A 434 -18.99 -25.35 -16.01
C SER A 434 -18.39 -26.06 -17.21
N GLN A 435 -18.61 -25.57 -18.43
CA GLN A 435 -18.04 -26.15 -19.64
C GLN A 435 -16.51 -25.94 -19.69
N ILE A 436 -16.04 -24.72 -19.40
CA ILE A 436 -14.60 -24.39 -19.41
C ILE A 436 -13.82 -25.20 -18.37
N ARG A 437 -14.41 -25.42 -17.19
CA ARG A 437 -13.72 -26.06 -16.04
C ARG A 437 -14.12 -27.52 -15.80
N GLY A 438 -15.01 -28.10 -16.61
CA GLY A 438 -15.48 -29.47 -16.45
C GLY A 438 -16.25 -29.72 -15.13
N LEU A 439 -16.93 -28.70 -14.61
CA LEU A 439 -17.66 -28.78 -13.34
C LEU A 439 -19.09 -29.34 -13.54
N GLY A 440 -19.77 -29.65 -12.44
CA GLY A 440 -21.22 -29.84 -12.42
C GLY A 440 -21.93 -28.55 -12.00
N VAL A 441 -23.20 -28.40 -12.38
CA VAL A 441 -24.01 -27.20 -12.08
C VAL A 441 -25.29 -27.60 -11.36
N ASP A 442 -25.56 -26.93 -10.24
CA ASP A 442 -26.88 -26.89 -9.62
C ASP A 442 -27.51 -25.52 -9.90
N TYR A 443 -28.36 -25.44 -10.92
CA TYR A 443 -29.06 -24.21 -11.29
C TYR A 443 -30.06 -23.74 -10.25
N LYS A 444 -30.56 -24.62 -9.37
CA LYS A 444 -31.51 -24.25 -8.31
C LYS A 444 -30.79 -23.53 -7.17
N ARG A 445 -29.58 -23.98 -6.83
CA ARG A 445 -28.73 -23.36 -5.80
C ARG A 445 -27.73 -22.35 -6.36
N SER A 446 -27.73 -22.13 -7.69
CA SER A 446 -26.76 -21.27 -8.38
C SER A 446 -25.31 -21.63 -8.04
N MET A 447 -25.00 -22.93 -8.05
CA MET A 447 -23.75 -23.46 -7.51
C MET A 447 -23.00 -24.32 -8.53
N LEU A 448 -21.68 -24.17 -8.57
CA LEU A 448 -20.77 -25.04 -9.30
C LEU A 448 -20.09 -26.00 -8.33
N TYR A 449 -19.90 -27.25 -8.74
CA TYR A 449 -19.25 -28.25 -7.90
C TYR A 449 -18.32 -29.16 -8.72
N LYS A 450 -17.27 -29.67 -8.07
CA LYS A 450 -16.38 -30.67 -8.67
C LYS A 450 -17.12 -32.00 -8.75
N LYS A 451 -17.24 -32.58 -9.95
CA LYS A 451 -17.98 -33.84 -10.19
C LYS A 451 -17.49 -35.03 -9.33
N ARG A 452 -16.25 -34.99 -8.83
CA ARG A 452 -15.66 -36.01 -7.93
C ARG A 452 -16.31 -36.12 -6.53
N TYR A 453 -17.18 -35.18 -6.14
CA TYR A 453 -17.80 -35.17 -4.79
C TYR A 453 -19.27 -35.60 -4.76
N LEU A 454 -19.79 -36.22 -5.82
CA LEU A 454 -21.09 -36.90 -5.78
C LEU A 454 -20.88 -38.42 -5.81
N CYS A 455 -20.46 -38.97 -4.68
CA CYS A 455 -20.81 -40.33 -4.28
C CYS A 455 -21.76 -40.23 -3.09
N LYS A 456 -23.02 -40.61 -3.36
CA LYS A 456 -24.20 -40.68 -2.48
C LYS A 456 -24.89 -39.38 -2.12
#